data_AF-A0A7G8FI73-F1
#
_entry.id   AF-A0A7G8FI73-F1
#
_cell.length_a   1.000
_cell.length_b   1.000
_cell.length_c   1.000
_cell.angle_alpha   90.00
_cell.angle_beta   90.00
_cell.angle_gamma   90.00
#
_symmetry.space_group_name_H-M   'P 1'
#
loop_
_entity.id
_entity.type
_entity.pdbx_description
1 polymer ?
#
loop_
_entity_poly.entity_id
_entity_poly.type
_entity_poly.pdbx_seq_one_letter_code
_entity_poly.pdbx_strand_id
1 'polypeptide(L)'
;MVAMAAIQDPTLVKLCAQLASRLSISLASARRQVEQAAAREGHRDLEGRRAMAESMLAALDKDNGDRARQLDALLENSEGDGNFMLED
;
A
#
# COMPACT_ATOMS: atom_id res chain seq x y z
N MET A 1 -0.36 -8.89 28.32
CA MET A 1 -1.76 -8.40 28.40
C MET A 1 -2.20 -8.02 26.99
N VAL A 2 -2.69 -8.99 26.22
CA VAL A 2 -3.12 -8.75 24.82
C VAL A 2 -4.61 -8.44 24.84
N ALA A 3 -4.97 -7.16 24.85
CA ALA A 3 -6.35 -6.72 24.68
C ALA A 3 -6.74 -6.83 23.19
N MET A 4 -6.97 -8.04 22.70
CA MET A 4 -7.32 -8.30 21.29
C MET A 4 -8.84 -8.33 21.02
N ALA A 5 -9.63 -7.52 21.72
CA ALA A 5 -11.07 -7.45 21.46
C ALA A 5 -11.74 -6.12 21.83
N ALA A 6 -11.00 -5.00 21.79
CA ALA A 6 -11.64 -3.69 21.85
C ALA A 6 -12.29 -3.43 20.49
N ILE A 7 -13.60 -3.71 20.38
CA ILE A 7 -14.56 -3.32 19.33
C ILE A 7 -13.83 -2.81 18.09
N GLN A 8 -13.31 -3.76 17.31
CA GLN A 8 -12.64 -3.40 16.09
C GLN A 8 -13.73 -3.10 15.10
N ASP A 9 -13.90 -1.82 14.83
CA ASP A 9 -14.76 -1.38 13.76
C ASP A 9 -14.49 -2.23 12.49
N PRO A 10 -15.50 -2.97 11.98
CA PRO A 10 -15.28 -3.96 10.93
C PRO A 10 -14.77 -3.31 9.65
N THR A 11 -15.08 -2.04 9.42
CA THR A 11 -14.57 -1.26 8.30
C THR A 11 -13.08 -1.00 8.45
N LEU A 12 -12.62 -0.55 9.63
CA LEU A 12 -11.20 -0.36 9.89
C LEU A 12 -10.40 -1.66 9.75
N VAL A 13 -10.96 -2.79 10.18
CA VAL A 13 -10.34 -4.11 10.00
C VAL A 13 -10.19 -4.46 8.52
N LYS A 14 -11.24 -4.26 7.73
CA LYS A 14 -11.22 -4.49 6.28
C LYS A 14 -10.16 -3.63 5.58
N LEU A 15 -10.05 -2.35 5.95
CA LEU A 15 -9.03 -1.45 5.41
C LEU A 15 -7.62 -1.93 5.78
N CYS A 16 -7.39 -2.29 7.04
CA CYS A 16 -6.09 -2.82 7.48
C CYS A 16 -5.72 -4.15 6.79
N ALA A 17 -6.71 -5.01 6.52
CA ALA A 17 -6.48 -6.26 5.80
C ALA A 17 -6.09 -6.03 4.34
N GLN A 18 -6.73 -5.06 3.66
CA GLN A 18 -6.34 -4.66 2.31
C GLN A 18 -4.92 -4.08 2.28
N LEU A 19 -4.59 -3.23 3.25
CA LEU A 19 -3.25 -2.67 3.43
C LEU A 19 -2.20 -3.77 3.64
N ALA A 20 -2.50 -4.72 4.52
CA ALA A 20 -1.64 -5.88 4.80
C ALA A 20 -1.38 -6.70 3.53
N SER A 21 -2.42 -6.93 2.71
CA SER A 21 -2.29 -7.65 1.44
C SER A 21 -1.46 -6.88 0.41
N ARG A 22 -1.65 -5.56 0.29
CA ARG A 22 -0.91 -4.72 -0.67
C ARG A 22 0.55 -4.53 -0.30
N LEU A 23 0.85 -4.46 1.00
CA LEU A 23 2.21 -4.30 1.53
C LEU A 23 2.92 -5.64 1.79
N SER A 24 2.23 -6.77 1.65
CA SER A 24 2.74 -8.10 1.99
C SER A 24 3.25 -8.20 3.45
N ILE A 25 2.48 -7.65 4.39
CA ILE A 25 2.78 -7.65 5.84
C ILE A 25 1.65 -8.28 6.65
N SER A 26 1.90 -8.54 7.94
CA SER A 26 0.86 -9.04 8.84
C SER A 26 -0.22 -7.97 9.13
N LEU A 27 -1.46 -8.42 9.39
CA LEU A 27 -2.57 -7.53 9.80
C LEU A 27 -2.23 -6.71 11.05
N ALA A 28 -1.48 -7.29 12.00
CA ALA A 28 -1.03 -6.59 13.21
C ALA A 28 -0.04 -5.47 12.87
N SER A 29 0.87 -5.71 11.91
CA SER A 29 1.81 -4.71 11.41
C SER A 29 1.08 -3.55 10.72
N ALA A 30 0.12 -3.87 9.84
CA ALA A 30 -0.67 -2.86 9.14
C ALA A 30 -1.45 -1.96 10.11
N ARG A 31 -2.10 -2.55 11.12
CA ARG A 31 -2.80 -1.77 12.16
C ARG A 31 -1.87 -0.85 12.93
N ARG A 32 -0.72 -1.38 13.37
CA ARG A 32 0.25 -0.59 14.11
C ARG A 32 0.75 0.60 13.29
N GLN A 33 0.94 0.43 11.98
CA GLN A 33 1.30 1.53 11.10
C GLN A 33 0.19 2.58 10.99
N VAL A 34 -1.07 2.17 10.79
CA VAL A 34 -2.23 3.08 10.75
C VAL A 34 -2.35 3.85 12.07
N GLU A 35 -2.23 3.17 13.21
CA GLU A 35 -2.29 3.82 14.53
C GLU A 35 -1.13 4.80 14.74
N GLN A 36 0.09 4.44 14.34
CA GLN A 36 1.25 5.33 14.44
C GLN A 36 1.11 6.54 13.52
N ALA A 37 0.62 6.36 12.30
CA ALA A 37 0.42 7.44 11.34
C ALA A 37 -0.69 8.39 11.81
N ALA A 38 -1.83 7.85 12.22
CA ALA A 38 -2.94 8.66 12.75
C ALA A 38 -2.54 9.41 14.03
N ALA A 39 -1.78 8.76 14.93
CA ALA A 39 -1.26 9.42 16.12
C ALA A 39 -0.24 10.53 15.83
N ARG A 40 0.53 10.43 14.74
CA ARG A 40 1.46 11.48 14.29
C ARG A 40 0.72 12.72 13.78
N GLU A 41 -0.43 12.55 13.14
CA GLU A 41 -1.30 13.66 12.71
C GLU A 41 -2.22 14.17 13.84
N GLY A 42 -2.12 13.61 15.05
CA GLY A 42 -2.96 14.00 16.18
C GLY A 42 -4.37 13.40 16.16
N HIS A 43 -4.68 12.58 15.16
CA HIS A 43 -5.96 11.91 14.99
C HIS A 43 -5.95 10.54 15.68
N ARG A 44 -6.34 10.49 16.96
CA ARG A 44 -6.37 9.23 17.72
C ARG A 44 -7.73 8.53 17.70
N ASP A 45 -8.74 9.21 17.19
CA ASP A 45 -10.13 8.75 17.07
C ASP A 45 -10.32 7.69 15.97
N LEU A 46 -11.41 6.94 16.06
CA LEU A 46 -11.76 5.87 15.11
C LEU A 46 -11.88 6.40 13.66
N GLU A 47 -12.50 7.56 13.48
CA GLU A 47 -12.64 8.19 12.16
C GLU A 47 -11.29 8.61 11.58
N GLY A 48 -10.42 9.18 12.42
CA GLY A 48 -9.06 9.53 12.04
C GLY A 48 -8.22 8.34 11.57
N ARG A 49 -8.32 7.22 12.30
CA ARG A 49 -7.65 5.97 11.92
C ARG A 49 -8.20 5.39 10.61
N ARG A 50 -9.52 5.50 10.36
CA ARG A 50 -10.12 5.09 9.08
C ARG A 50 -9.61 5.96 7.93
N ALA A 51 -9.70 7.28 8.06
CA ALA A 51 -9.23 8.22 7.06
C ALA A 51 -7.73 8.01 6.73
N MET A 52 -6.91 7.76 7.76
CA MET A 52 -5.50 7.42 7.58
C MET A 52 -5.32 6.13 6.78
N ALA A 53 -6.05 5.06 7.12
CA ALA A 53 -5.97 3.79 6.39
C ALA A 53 -6.42 3.93 4.93
N GLU A 54 -7.45 4.71 4.65
CA GLU A 54 -7.91 5.02 3.29
C GLU A 54 -6.87 5.82 2.50
N SER A 55 -6.28 6.87 3.10
CA SER A 55 -5.20 7.65 2.47
C SER A 55 -3.98 6.78 2.15
N MET A 56 -3.58 5.88 3.05
CA MET A 56 -2.48 4.95 2.81
C MET A 56 -2.79 3.98 1.67
N LEU A 57 -4.03 3.47 1.56
CA LEU A 57 -4.45 2.62 0.44
C LEU A 57 -4.44 3.38 -0.89
N ALA A 58 -4.97 4.60 -0.91
CA ALA A 58 -4.97 5.44 -2.10
C ALA A 58 -3.54 5.77 -2.58
N ALA A 59 -2.62 6.02 -1.65
CA ALA A 59 -1.22 6.25 -1.96
C ALA A 59 -0.56 5.01 -2.61
N LEU A 60 -0.85 3.81 -2.09
CA LEU A 60 -0.35 2.56 -2.66
C LEU A 60 -0.92 2.25 -4.04
N ASP A 61 -2.19 2.58 -4.27
CA ASP A 61 -2.81 2.37 -5.58
C ASP A 61 -2.17 3.28 -6.65
N LYS A 62 -1.89 4.55 -6.28
CA LYS A 62 -1.18 5.49 -7.14
C LYS A 62 0.26 5.04 -7.45
N ASP A 63 1.00 4.58 -6.45
CA ASP A 63 2.38 4.09 -6.61
C ASP A 63 2.44 2.87 -7.54
N ASN A 64 1.53 1.91 -7.35
CA ASN A 64 1.49 0.71 -8.17
C ASN A 64 1.11 1.01 -9.64
N GLY A 65 0.21 1.98 -9.86
CA GLY A 65 -0.15 2.43 -11.21
C GLY A 65 0.97 3.19 -11.93
N ASP A 66 1.75 4.00 -11.20
CA ASP A 66 2.90 4.72 -11.74
C ASP A 66 4.03 3.77 -12.12
N ARG A 67 4.31 2.81 -11.25
CA ARG A 67 5.35 1.79 -11.44
C ARG A 67 5.04 0.81 -12.57
N ALA A 68 3.77 0.44 -12.76
CA ALA A 68 3.34 -0.34 -13.92
C ALA A 68 3.60 0.43 -15.23
N ARG A 69 3.15 1.69 -15.30
CA ARG A 69 3.38 2.55 -16.48
C ARG A 69 4.86 2.77 -16.79
N GLN A 70 5.68 2.94 -15.75
CA GLN A 70 7.13 3.07 -15.93
C GLN A 70 7.74 1.78 -16.51
N LEU A 71 7.30 0.61 -16.04
CA LEU A 71 7.77 -0.67 -16.57
C LEU A 71 7.35 -0.86 -18.04
N ASP A 72 6.09 -0.55 -18.37
CA ASP A 72 5.59 -0.61 -19.75
C ASP A 72 6.44 0.30 -20.68
N ALA A 73 6.75 1.53 -20.24
CA ALA A 73 7.59 2.46 -21.00
C ALA A 73 9.03 1.95 -21.17
N LEU A 74 9.59 1.25 -20.19
CA LEU A 74 10.93 0.65 -20.29
C LEU A 74 10.92 -0.57 -21.23
N LEU A 75 9.89 -1.40 -21.20
CA LEU A 75 9.75 -2.54 -22.09
C LEU A 75 9.54 -2.09 -23.54
N GLU A 76 8.67 -1.11 -23.80
CA GLU A 76 8.42 -0.58 -25.14
C GLU A 76 9.67 0.06 -25.76
N ASN A 77 10.53 0.71 -24.95
CA ASN A 77 11.83 1.20 -25.41
C ASN A 77 12.86 0.09 -25.63
N SER A 78 12.74 -1.05 -24.95
CA SER A 78 13.68 -2.16 -25.05
C SER A 78 13.44 -3.05 -26.27
N GLU A 79 12.25 -3.01 -26.88
CA GLU A 79 11.95 -3.76 -28.11
C GLU A 79 12.52 -3.10 -29.38
N GLY A 80 13.02 -1.87 -29.28
CA GLY A 80 13.59 -1.09 -30.40
C GLY A 80 15.10 -1.25 -30.63
N ASP A 81 15.87 -1.76 -29.67
CA ASP A 81 17.33 -1.96 -29.79
C ASP A 81 17.67 -3.38 -30.22
N GLY A 82 17.01 -3.83 -31.29
CA GLY A 82 17.41 -5.03 -32.02
C GLY A 82 18.68 -4.78 -32.84
N ASN A 83 19.78 -4.40 -32.19
CA ASN A 83 21.11 -4.47 -32.79
C ASN A 83 21.54 -5.95 -32.86
N PHE A 84 20.81 -6.72 -33.68
CA PHE A 84 21.17 -8.07 -34.05
C PHE A 84 22.46 -7.96 -34.87
N MET A 85 23.61 -8.08 -34.20
CA MET A 85 24.91 -8.23 -34.85
C MET A 85 24.85 -9.47 -35.73
N LEU A 86 24.56 -9.25 -37.02
CA LEU A 86 24.87 -10.18 -38.09
C LEU A 86 26.40 -10.23 -38.17
N GLU A 87 26.99 -11.19 -37.48
CA GLU A 87 28.37 -11.62 -37.75
C GLU A 87 28.41 -12.24 -39.15
N ASP A 88 29.39 -11.80 -39.96
CA ASP A 88 29.68 -12.24 -41.34
C ASP A 88 30.13 -13.71 -41.40
#